data_AF-A0AAV0FBH4-F1
#
_entry.id   AF-A0AAV0FBH4-F1
#
_cell.length_a   1.000
_cell.length_b   1.000
_cell.length_c   1.000
_cell.angle_alpha   90.00
_cell.angle_beta   90.00
_cell.angle_gamma   90.00
#
_symmetry.space_group_name_H-M   'P 1'
#
loop_
_entity.id
_entity.type
_entity.pdbx_description
1 polymer ?
#
loop_
_entity_poly.entity_id
_entity_poly.type
_entity_poly.pdbx_seq_one_letter_code
_entity_poly.pdbx_strand_id
1 'polypeptide(L)'
;MGEKRGSSSVKKAGLLAWVRNRSAKVKIFLGVAAALAALVALRLAVKDRNHFFVAAEAIHFAGILVLIYKLIRKKTCSGLSLKSQELTALFLGIRLYLSFIMEADIHTMLDFVTLVSTLWVIYMIRFKLKYTYMAELDKTPISYIIAPSAVLAVFVHPYTVINFKIHRMAWAFCVYLESVTVLPQLHMMQKAKLIEPFTAHYVFALGVARFLECAHWIIQIYESGGSYLYLVGSGYLWVPAIYVAEMVQTFILADFCYYYVKSVVSGKLLVTLQSPV
;
A
#
# COMPACT_ATOMS: atom_id res chain seq x y z
N MET A 1 -40.07 -4.68 -18.76
CA MET A 1 -39.46 -4.29 -17.46
C MET A 1 -37.96 -3.97 -17.61
N GLY A 2 -37.58 -3.08 -18.56
CA GLY A 2 -36.18 -2.90 -19.01
C GLY A 2 -35.56 -1.50 -18.87
N GLU A 3 -36.26 -0.49 -18.34
CA GLU A 3 -35.83 0.92 -18.46
C GLU A 3 -34.87 1.42 -17.36
N LYS A 4 -34.73 0.74 -16.21
CA LYS A 4 -33.92 1.26 -15.10
C LYS A 4 -32.40 1.17 -15.33
N ARG A 5 -31.92 0.26 -16.20
CA ARG A 5 -30.47 0.05 -16.42
C ARG A 5 -29.83 1.14 -17.31
N GLY A 6 -30.57 1.67 -18.29
CA GLY A 6 -30.10 2.70 -19.21
C GLY A 6 -29.95 4.10 -18.59
N SER A 7 -30.94 4.52 -17.79
CA SER A 7 -30.95 5.87 -17.18
C SER A 7 -29.78 6.13 -16.21
N SER A 8 -29.40 5.13 -15.40
CA SER A 8 -28.28 5.28 -14.46
C SER A 8 -26.92 5.36 -15.15
N SER A 9 -26.75 4.65 -16.28
CA SER A 9 -25.51 4.64 -17.07
C SER A 9 -25.31 5.97 -17.78
N VAL A 10 -26.38 6.53 -18.35
CA VAL A 10 -26.36 7.86 -19.01
C VAL A 10 -26.04 8.98 -18.02
N LYS A 11 -26.62 8.95 -16.82
CA LYS A 11 -26.31 9.92 -15.75
C LYS A 11 -24.85 9.84 -15.28
N LYS A 12 -24.32 8.62 -15.12
CA LYS A 12 -22.90 8.40 -14.79
C LYS A 12 -21.96 8.92 -15.88
N ALA A 13 -22.29 8.67 -17.15
CA ALA A 13 -21.52 9.15 -18.28
C ALA A 13 -21.51 10.70 -18.37
N GLY A 14 -22.66 11.34 -18.14
CA GLY A 14 -22.78 12.80 -18.10
C GLY A 14 -21.97 13.44 -16.97
N LEU A 15 -22.01 12.84 -15.77
CA LEU A 15 -21.23 13.31 -14.62
C LEU A 15 -19.71 13.21 -14.88
N LEU A 16 -19.25 12.08 -15.42
CA LEU A 16 -17.84 11.87 -15.76
C LEU A 16 -17.35 12.83 -16.84
N ALA A 17 -18.17 13.08 -17.86
CA ALA A 17 -17.87 14.04 -18.92
C ALA A 17 -17.79 15.48 -18.38
N TRP A 18 -18.68 15.83 -17.45
CA TRP A 18 -18.67 17.14 -16.78
C TRP A 18 -17.40 17.35 -15.96
N VAL A 19 -17.01 16.37 -15.12
CA VAL A 19 -15.77 16.45 -14.31
C VAL A 19 -14.54 16.54 -15.21
N ARG A 20 -14.50 15.77 -16.29
CA ARG A 20 -13.37 15.75 -17.24
C ARG A 20 -13.09 17.13 -17.85
N ASN A 21 -14.14 17.90 -18.13
CA ASN A 21 -14.04 19.21 -18.78
C ASN A 21 -13.76 20.37 -17.81
N ARG A 22 -13.54 20.09 -16.51
CA ARG A 22 -13.18 21.12 -15.53
C ARG A 22 -11.69 21.41 -15.47
N SER A 23 -11.35 22.61 -14.99
CA SER A 23 -9.99 23.04 -14.73
C SER A 23 -9.31 22.16 -13.68
N ALA A 24 -7.97 22.12 -13.69
CA ALA A 24 -7.19 21.34 -12.72
C ALA A 24 -7.54 21.71 -11.27
N LYS A 25 -7.72 23.00 -10.97
CA LYS A 25 -8.11 23.51 -9.65
C LYS A 25 -9.44 22.90 -9.17
N VAL A 26 -10.44 22.84 -10.03
CA VAL A 26 -11.76 22.26 -9.71
C VAL A 26 -11.67 20.75 -9.52
N LYS A 27 -10.86 20.05 -10.31
CA LYS A 27 -10.62 18.61 -10.15
C LYS A 27 -9.94 18.29 -8.82
N ILE A 28 -8.93 19.08 -8.43
CA ILE A 28 -8.26 18.96 -7.14
C ILE A 28 -9.26 19.20 -6.02
N PHE A 29 -10.03 20.29 -6.09
CA PHE A 29 -11.06 20.60 -5.08
C PHE A 29 -12.10 19.47 -4.94
N LEU A 30 -12.64 18.96 -6.04
CA LEU A 30 -13.58 17.83 -6.03
C LEU A 30 -12.95 16.57 -5.45
N GLY A 31 -11.68 16.29 -5.78
CA GLY A 31 -10.93 15.17 -5.23
C GLY A 31 -10.76 15.26 -3.71
N VAL A 32 -10.34 16.45 -3.22
CA VAL A 32 -10.21 16.72 -1.78
C VAL A 32 -11.56 16.61 -1.08
N ALA A 33 -12.61 17.21 -1.63
CA ALA A 33 -13.96 17.13 -1.06
C ALA A 33 -14.47 15.69 -1.00
N ALA A 34 -14.25 14.90 -2.05
CA ALA A 34 -14.61 13.48 -2.07
C ALA A 34 -13.80 12.66 -1.05
N ALA A 35 -12.51 12.93 -0.89
CA ALA A 35 -11.67 12.27 0.11
C ALA A 35 -12.13 12.61 1.54
N LEU A 36 -12.42 13.88 1.83
CA LEU A 36 -12.96 14.30 3.12
C LEU A 36 -14.34 13.68 3.39
N ALA A 37 -15.22 13.67 2.40
CA ALA A 37 -16.52 13.02 2.52
C ALA A 37 -16.39 11.51 2.78
N ALA A 38 -15.45 10.83 2.11
CA ALA A 38 -15.16 9.42 2.36
C ALA A 38 -14.64 9.18 3.78
N LEU A 39 -13.73 10.01 4.28
CA LEU A 39 -13.23 9.93 5.67
C LEU A 39 -14.35 10.13 6.68
N VAL A 40 -15.23 11.11 6.48
CA VAL A 40 -16.40 11.34 7.34
C VAL A 40 -17.36 10.16 7.30
N ALA A 41 -17.66 9.65 6.10
CA ALA A 41 -18.53 8.48 5.93
C ALA A 41 -17.95 7.23 6.61
N LEU A 42 -16.66 6.99 6.44
CA LEU A 42 -15.94 5.88 7.09
C LEU A 42 -16.02 5.99 8.61
N ARG A 43 -15.76 7.18 9.18
CA ARG A 43 -15.88 7.44 10.62
C ARG A 43 -17.30 7.17 11.14
N LEU A 44 -18.33 7.62 10.40
CA LEU A 44 -19.72 7.42 10.81
C LEU A 44 -20.18 5.96 10.69
N ALA A 45 -19.65 5.22 9.71
CA ALA A 45 -20.03 3.83 9.45
C ALA A 45 -19.34 2.83 10.39
N VAL A 46 -18.09 3.11 10.79
CA VAL A 46 -17.26 2.17 11.54
C VAL A 46 -17.02 2.71 12.96
N LYS A 47 -17.82 2.21 13.92
CA LYS A 47 -17.72 2.60 15.34
C LYS A 47 -16.53 1.96 16.06
N ASP A 48 -16.14 0.75 15.67
CA ASP A 48 -14.98 0.06 16.23
C ASP A 48 -13.76 0.24 15.33
N ARG A 49 -12.74 0.88 15.89
CA ARG A 49 -11.51 1.26 15.20
C ARG A 49 -10.69 0.04 14.72
N ASN A 50 -10.86 -1.13 15.36
CA ASN A 50 -10.22 -2.38 14.94
C ASN A 50 -10.75 -2.89 13.59
N HIS A 51 -11.98 -2.55 13.21
CA HIS A 51 -12.54 -3.00 11.93
C HIS A 51 -11.85 -2.38 10.71
N PHE A 52 -11.29 -1.17 10.82
CA PHE A 52 -10.50 -0.58 9.75
C PHE A 52 -9.25 -1.38 9.45
N PHE A 53 -8.53 -1.75 10.52
CA PHE A 53 -7.33 -2.56 10.42
C PHE A 53 -7.64 -3.94 9.85
N VAL A 54 -8.65 -4.61 10.40
CA VAL A 54 -9.09 -5.93 9.90
C VAL A 54 -9.51 -5.87 8.43
N ALA A 55 -10.23 -4.81 8.02
CA ALA A 55 -10.63 -4.64 6.62
C ALA A 55 -9.43 -4.38 5.70
N ALA A 56 -8.47 -3.55 6.11
CA ALA A 56 -7.24 -3.31 5.36
C ALA A 56 -6.48 -4.63 5.12
N GLU A 57 -6.29 -5.41 6.18
CA GLU A 57 -5.58 -6.69 6.09
C GLU A 57 -6.35 -7.74 5.28
N ALA A 58 -7.67 -7.81 5.40
CA ALA A 58 -8.48 -8.70 4.58
C ALA A 58 -8.36 -8.38 3.08
N ILE A 59 -8.33 -7.09 2.72
CA ILE A 59 -8.15 -6.65 1.33
C ILE A 59 -6.74 -6.96 0.85
N HIS A 60 -5.72 -6.70 1.67
CA HIS A 60 -4.35 -7.03 1.35
C HIS A 60 -4.18 -8.54 1.12
N PHE A 61 -4.73 -9.37 2.01
CA PHE A 61 -4.73 -10.82 1.89
C PHE A 61 -5.45 -11.29 0.61
N ALA A 62 -6.61 -10.69 0.28
CA ALA A 62 -7.28 -10.98 -0.99
C ALA A 62 -6.39 -10.66 -2.21
N GLY A 63 -5.60 -9.58 -2.15
CA GLY A 63 -4.58 -9.26 -3.16
C GLY A 63 -3.52 -10.35 -3.29
N ILE A 64 -3.03 -10.87 -2.15
CA ILE A 64 -2.06 -11.99 -2.13
C ILE A 64 -2.67 -13.26 -2.74
N LEU A 65 -3.94 -13.57 -2.45
CA LEU A 65 -4.63 -14.71 -3.07
C LEU A 65 -4.75 -14.58 -4.59
N VAL A 66 -5.03 -13.37 -5.09
CA VAL A 66 -5.05 -13.08 -6.54
C VAL A 66 -3.67 -13.30 -7.15
N LEU A 67 -2.61 -12.90 -6.45
CA LEU A 67 -1.23 -13.14 -6.88
C LEU A 67 -0.90 -14.64 -6.90
N ILE A 68 -1.24 -15.37 -5.84
CA ILE A 68 -1.06 -16.83 -5.75
C ILE A 68 -1.78 -17.53 -6.90
N TYR A 69 -3.03 -17.17 -7.16
CA TYR A 69 -3.82 -17.70 -8.27
C TYR A 69 -3.10 -17.48 -9.61
N LYS A 70 -2.56 -16.29 -9.85
CA LYS A 70 -1.77 -15.99 -11.06
C LYS A 70 -0.57 -16.94 -11.17
N LEU A 71 0.25 -17.05 -10.13
CA LEU A 71 1.47 -17.87 -10.18
C LEU A 71 1.16 -19.36 -10.40
N ILE A 72 0.07 -19.87 -9.83
CA ILE A 72 -0.34 -21.28 -9.98
C ILE A 72 -1.00 -21.55 -11.32
N ARG A 73 -1.99 -20.73 -11.71
CA ARG A 73 -2.89 -21.01 -12.85
C ARG A 73 -2.40 -20.40 -14.15
N LYS A 74 -1.80 -19.21 -14.11
CA LYS A 74 -1.26 -18.53 -15.30
C LYS A 74 0.20 -18.86 -15.56
N LYS A 75 0.90 -19.45 -14.57
CA LYS A 75 2.30 -19.89 -14.71
C LYS A 75 3.23 -18.78 -15.23
N THR A 76 3.01 -17.56 -14.78
CA THR A 76 3.82 -16.39 -15.14
C THR A 76 4.04 -15.50 -13.92
N CYS A 77 5.25 -14.98 -13.76
CA CYS A 77 5.58 -13.91 -12.82
C CYS A 77 5.90 -12.57 -13.54
N SER A 78 5.51 -12.43 -14.81
CA SER A 78 5.68 -11.20 -15.57
C SER A 78 5.07 -9.99 -14.84
N GLY A 79 5.77 -8.86 -14.84
CA GLY A 79 5.35 -7.65 -14.13
C GLY A 79 5.45 -7.68 -12.61
N LEU A 80 5.99 -8.74 -11.99
CA LEU A 80 6.23 -8.81 -10.55
C LEU A 80 7.71 -8.55 -10.22
N SER A 81 7.97 -7.57 -9.36
CA SER A 81 9.32 -7.19 -8.91
C SER A 81 9.77 -8.14 -7.81
N LEU A 82 10.86 -8.86 -8.06
CA LEU A 82 11.50 -9.71 -7.05
C LEU A 82 12.05 -8.85 -5.92
N LYS A 83 12.63 -7.69 -6.24
CA LYS A 83 13.22 -6.78 -5.26
C LYS A 83 12.20 -6.28 -4.24
N SER A 84 10.99 -5.92 -4.70
CA SER A 84 9.92 -5.51 -3.79
C SER A 84 9.54 -6.65 -2.84
N GLN A 85 9.41 -7.88 -3.34
CA GLN A 85 9.10 -9.05 -2.50
C GLN A 85 10.20 -9.34 -1.48
N GLU A 86 11.47 -9.20 -1.85
CA GLU A 86 12.61 -9.41 -0.94
C GLU A 86 12.70 -8.35 0.15
N LEU A 87 12.47 -7.08 -0.20
CA LEU A 87 12.37 -6.01 0.80
C LEU A 87 11.19 -6.24 1.74
N THR A 88 10.06 -6.73 1.22
CA THR A 88 8.89 -7.10 2.02
C THR A 88 9.20 -8.24 2.98
N ALA A 89 9.85 -9.31 2.51
CA ALA A 89 10.28 -10.41 3.36
C ALA A 89 11.29 -9.95 4.44
N LEU A 90 12.18 -9.00 4.10
CA LEU A 90 13.16 -8.45 5.04
C LEU A 90 12.48 -7.74 6.22
N PHE A 91 11.61 -6.77 5.97
CA PHE A 91 10.97 -6.06 7.09
C PHE A 91 10.00 -6.97 7.85
N LEU A 92 9.27 -7.86 7.16
CA LEU A 92 8.35 -8.78 7.83
C LEU A 92 9.10 -9.77 8.73
N GLY A 93 10.26 -10.27 8.28
CA GLY A 93 11.09 -11.16 9.10
C GLY A 93 11.60 -10.47 10.37
N ILE A 94 12.08 -9.23 10.24
CA ILE A 94 12.52 -8.43 11.40
C ILE A 94 11.33 -8.10 12.31
N ARG A 95 10.21 -7.65 11.75
CA ARG A 95 8.99 -7.31 12.50
C ARG A 95 8.47 -8.50 13.27
N LEU A 96 8.35 -9.66 12.63
CA LEU A 96 7.88 -10.89 13.26
C LEU A 96 8.78 -11.30 14.43
N TYR A 97 10.11 -11.25 14.26
CA TYR A 97 11.06 -11.51 15.34
C TYR A 97 10.83 -10.56 16.53
N LEU A 98 10.66 -9.26 16.26
CA LEU A 98 10.43 -8.26 17.30
C LEU A 98 9.05 -8.42 17.96
N SER A 99 8.02 -8.77 17.21
CA SER A 99 6.67 -9.01 17.74
C SER A 99 6.66 -10.18 18.72
N PHE A 100 7.33 -11.29 18.40
CA PHE A 100 7.49 -12.41 19.34
C PHE A 100 8.20 -12.03 20.65
N ILE A 101 9.06 -11.01 20.63
CA ILE A 101 9.78 -10.53 21.82
C ILE A 101 8.92 -9.58 22.66
N MET A 102 8.07 -8.77 22.03
CA MET A 102 7.21 -7.80 22.73
C MET A 102 5.97 -8.47 23.31
N GLU A 103 5.14 -9.07 22.45
CA GLU A 103 3.93 -9.82 22.80
C GLU A 103 3.38 -10.48 21.53
N ALA A 104 3.14 -11.80 21.56
CA ALA A 104 2.58 -12.51 20.41
C ALA A 104 1.06 -12.31 20.35
N ASP A 105 0.61 -11.53 19.38
CA ASP A 105 -0.80 -11.17 19.20
C ASP A 105 -1.33 -11.58 17.80
N ILE A 106 -2.54 -11.11 17.46
CA ILE A 106 -3.13 -11.35 16.15
C ILE A 106 -2.30 -10.73 15.01
N HIS A 107 -1.63 -9.61 15.25
CA HIS A 107 -0.76 -8.96 14.26
C HIS A 107 0.45 -9.83 13.94
N THR A 108 1.01 -10.49 14.96
CA THR A 108 2.10 -11.46 14.82
C THR A 108 1.71 -12.62 13.89
N MET A 109 0.48 -13.14 14.03
CA MET A 109 -0.03 -14.20 13.15
C MET A 109 -0.24 -13.71 11.71
N LEU A 110 -0.75 -12.49 11.51
CA LEU A 110 -0.94 -11.90 10.19
C LEU A 110 0.40 -11.65 9.48
N ASP A 111 1.39 -11.12 10.20
CA ASP A 111 2.76 -10.94 9.69
C ASP A 111 3.37 -12.29 9.29
N PHE A 112 3.19 -13.33 10.10
CA PHE A 112 3.67 -14.68 9.80
C PHE A 112 3.07 -15.24 8.50
N VAL A 113 1.73 -15.19 8.36
CA VAL A 113 1.03 -15.66 7.15
C VAL A 113 1.48 -14.88 5.92
N THR A 114 1.65 -13.56 6.06
CA THR A 114 2.11 -12.68 4.96
C THR A 114 3.56 -12.98 4.59
N LEU A 115 4.44 -13.22 5.56
CA LEU A 115 5.83 -13.60 5.33
C LEU A 115 5.93 -14.94 4.60
N VAL A 116 5.21 -15.96 5.05
CA VAL A 116 5.18 -17.28 4.40
C VAL A 116 4.70 -17.16 2.94
N SER A 117 3.64 -16.39 2.72
CA SER A 117 3.11 -16.14 1.37
C SER A 117 4.13 -15.42 0.48
N THR A 118 4.83 -14.42 1.02
CA THR A 118 5.87 -13.65 0.32
C THR A 118 7.08 -14.53 -0.01
N LEU A 119 7.56 -15.35 0.92
CA LEU A 119 8.65 -16.30 0.69
C LEU A 119 8.29 -17.33 -0.38
N TRP A 120 7.04 -17.80 -0.40
CA TRP A 120 6.55 -18.69 -1.46
C TRP A 120 6.53 -17.99 -2.82
N VAL A 121 6.11 -16.72 -2.90
CA VAL A 121 6.19 -15.91 -4.13
C VAL A 121 7.64 -15.76 -4.60
N ILE A 122 8.58 -15.44 -3.70
CA ILE A 122 10.02 -15.35 -4.00
C ILE A 122 10.53 -16.68 -4.57
N TYR A 123 10.18 -17.80 -3.93
CA TYR A 123 10.54 -19.14 -4.41
C TYR A 123 10.00 -19.39 -5.82
N MET A 124 8.73 -19.05 -6.08
CA MET A 124 8.11 -19.19 -7.39
C MET A 124 8.85 -18.36 -8.46
N ILE A 125 9.22 -17.12 -8.17
CA ILE A 125 9.97 -16.26 -9.11
C ILE A 125 11.38 -16.83 -9.36
N ARG A 126 12.13 -17.16 -8.31
CA ARG A 126 13.55 -17.54 -8.42
C ARG A 126 13.77 -18.92 -9.04
N PHE A 127 12.87 -19.87 -8.79
CA PHE A 127 13.08 -21.27 -9.17
C PHE A 127 12.08 -21.81 -10.18
N LYS A 128 10.77 -21.55 -10.02
CA LYS A 128 9.74 -22.19 -10.86
C LYS A 128 9.38 -21.38 -12.12
N LEU A 129 9.36 -20.06 -12.02
CA LEU A 129 8.88 -19.13 -13.06
C LEU A 129 9.98 -18.19 -13.56
N LYS A 130 11.25 -18.52 -13.30
CA LYS A 130 12.44 -17.71 -13.63
C LYS A 130 12.45 -17.20 -15.07
N TYR A 131 12.00 -18.00 -16.03
CA TYR A 131 11.96 -17.63 -17.45
C TYR A 131 10.95 -16.52 -17.79
N THR A 132 9.91 -16.33 -16.97
CA THR A 132 8.91 -15.27 -17.15
C THR A 132 9.24 -14.00 -16.36
N TYR A 133 10.33 -14.01 -15.58
CA TYR A 133 10.77 -12.88 -14.78
C TYR A 133 11.48 -11.84 -15.64
N MET A 134 10.98 -10.60 -15.63
CA MET A 134 11.51 -9.51 -16.47
C MET A 134 12.64 -8.75 -15.75
N ALA A 135 13.78 -9.42 -15.56
CA ALA A 135 14.94 -8.87 -14.84
C ALA A 135 15.46 -7.54 -15.41
N GLU A 136 15.32 -7.33 -16.72
CA GLU A 136 15.68 -6.09 -17.43
C GLU A 136 14.94 -4.86 -16.89
N LEU A 137 13.72 -5.05 -16.39
CA LEU A 137 12.87 -3.96 -15.89
C LEU A 137 13.03 -3.72 -14.39
N ASP A 138 13.39 -4.75 -13.61
CA ASP A 138 13.54 -4.68 -12.15
C ASP A 138 14.94 -4.18 -11.72
N LYS A 139 15.36 -3.05 -12.29
CA LYS A 139 16.70 -2.45 -12.06
C LYS A 139 16.72 -1.44 -10.90
N THR A 140 15.67 -1.35 -10.08
CA THR A 140 15.63 -0.42 -8.94
C THR A 140 16.76 -0.73 -7.95
N PRO A 141 17.60 0.24 -7.59
CA PRO A 141 18.72 0.00 -6.66
C PRO A 141 18.22 -0.04 -5.21
N ILE A 142 18.25 -1.24 -4.60
CA ILE A 142 17.70 -1.48 -3.26
C ILE A 142 18.44 -0.74 -2.14
N SER A 143 19.70 -0.35 -2.37
CA SER A 143 20.51 0.41 -1.40
C SER A 143 19.91 1.79 -1.11
N TYR A 144 19.32 2.46 -2.11
CA TYR A 144 18.63 3.74 -1.92
C TYR A 144 17.29 3.61 -1.19
N ILE A 145 16.82 2.38 -0.95
CA ILE A 145 15.65 2.12 -0.13
C ILE A 145 16.10 1.76 1.29
N ILE A 146 16.99 0.78 1.42
CA ILE A 146 17.45 0.28 2.72
C ILE A 146 18.22 1.36 3.51
N ALA A 147 19.15 2.07 2.86
CA ALA A 147 20.04 2.99 3.58
C ALA A 147 19.27 4.18 4.19
N PRO A 148 18.39 4.90 3.46
CA PRO A 148 17.61 5.98 4.07
C PRO A 148 16.70 5.50 5.21
N SER A 149 16.04 4.33 5.06
CA SER A 149 15.21 3.75 6.12
C SER A 149 16.03 3.41 7.37
N ALA A 150 17.25 2.87 7.19
CA ALA A 150 18.15 2.56 8.30
C ALA A 150 18.69 3.82 8.99
N VAL A 151 19.10 4.84 8.21
CA VAL A 151 19.55 6.12 8.77
C VAL A 151 18.43 6.78 9.56
N LEU A 152 17.22 6.84 9.01
CA LEU A 152 16.08 7.44 9.71
C LEU A 152 15.74 6.69 11.01
N ALA A 153 15.83 5.36 11.00
CA ALA A 153 15.61 4.52 12.17
C ALA A 153 16.63 4.73 13.32
N VAL A 154 17.84 5.20 13.00
CA VAL A 154 18.84 5.57 14.03
C VAL A 154 18.42 6.85 14.74
N PHE A 155 17.88 7.83 14.02
CA PHE A 155 17.54 9.14 14.56
C PHE A 155 16.15 9.20 15.18
N VAL A 156 15.18 8.48 14.59
CA VAL A 156 13.77 8.52 14.99
C VAL A 156 13.29 7.09 15.23
N HIS A 157 13.15 6.74 16.49
CA HIS A 157 12.72 5.41 16.93
C HIS A 157 11.92 5.52 18.24
N PRO A 158 11.08 4.53 18.62
CA PRO A 158 10.38 4.57 19.90
C PRO A 158 11.37 4.64 21.07
N TYR A 159 10.97 5.25 22.19
CA TYR A 159 11.81 5.31 23.40
C TYR A 159 11.39 4.30 24.48
N THR A 160 10.11 3.91 24.54
CA THR A 160 9.53 3.28 25.74
C THR A 160 9.12 1.82 25.59
N VAL A 161 8.98 1.31 24.36
CA VAL A 161 8.28 0.03 24.12
C VAL A 161 9.22 -1.19 24.20
N ILE A 162 10.54 -1.01 24.04
CA ILE A 162 11.49 -2.15 23.95
C ILE A 162 12.75 -1.90 24.78
N ASN A 163 13.18 -2.91 25.53
CA ASN A 163 14.32 -2.82 26.46
C ASN A 163 15.66 -2.55 25.76
N PHE A 164 15.87 -3.12 24.56
CA PHE A 164 17.14 -2.99 23.83
C PHE A 164 17.06 -1.89 22.76
N LYS A 165 18.04 -0.98 22.78
CA LYS A 165 18.20 0.10 21.77
C LYS A 165 18.13 -0.41 20.34
N ILE A 166 18.82 -1.51 20.04
CA ILE A 166 18.86 -2.12 18.71
C ILE A 166 17.47 -2.57 18.26
N HIS A 167 16.66 -3.14 19.15
CA HIS A 167 15.30 -3.56 18.82
C HIS A 167 14.37 -2.37 18.54
N ARG A 168 14.55 -1.24 19.27
CA ARG A 168 13.81 0.00 18.99
C ARG A 168 14.13 0.54 17.59
N MET A 169 15.40 0.56 17.24
CA MET A 169 15.86 0.96 15.89
C MET A 169 15.38 -0.04 14.82
N ALA A 170 15.45 -1.34 15.08
CA ALA A 170 14.96 -2.37 14.15
C ALA A 170 13.45 -2.25 13.90
N TRP A 171 12.67 -1.93 14.93
CA TRP A 171 11.24 -1.67 14.78
C TRP A 171 10.98 -0.45 13.89
N ALA A 172 11.68 0.65 14.16
CA ALA A 172 11.61 1.86 13.34
C ALA A 172 12.01 1.61 11.88
N PHE A 173 13.07 0.82 11.69
CA PHE A 173 13.54 0.41 10.38
C PHE A 173 12.45 -0.35 9.61
N CYS A 174 11.70 -1.26 10.24
CA CYS A 174 10.60 -1.97 9.59
C CYS A 174 9.51 -1.03 9.09
N VAL A 175 9.10 -0.07 9.93
CA VAL A 175 8.07 0.93 9.57
C VAL A 175 8.52 1.79 8.39
N TYR A 176 9.75 2.32 8.45
CA TYR A 176 10.28 3.13 7.36
C TYR A 176 10.50 2.34 6.09
N LEU A 177 11.00 1.10 6.19
CA LEU A 177 11.22 0.26 5.03
C LEU A 177 9.89 -0.08 4.35
N GLU A 178 8.88 -0.49 5.12
CA GLU A 178 7.53 -0.81 4.62
C GLU A 178 6.93 0.34 3.80
N SER A 179 7.11 1.58 4.24
CA SER A 179 6.54 2.74 3.53
C SER A 179 7.02 2.92 2.09
N VAL A 180 8.18 2.34 1.75
CA VAL A 180 8.85 2.53 0.44
C VAL A 180 9.15 1.22 -0.30
N THR A 181 8.91 0.04 0.28
CA THR A 181 9.23 -1.25 -0.36
C THR A 181 8.45 -1.52 -1.64
N VAL A 182 7.34 -0.81 -1.87
CA VAL A 182 6.52 -0.96 -3.08
C VAL A 182 7.12 -0.26 -4.30
N LEU A 183 8.12 0.62 -4.12
CA LEU A 183 8.74 1.39 -5.20
C LEU A 183 9.30 0.53 -6.34
N PRO A 184 10.07 -0.56 -6.10
CA PRO A 184 10.57 -1.41 -7.18
C PRO A 184 9.44 -2.02 -8.01
N GLN A 185 8.33 -2.42 -7.37
CA GLN A 185 7.15 -2.96 -8.04
C GLN A 185 6.51 -1.91 -8.98
N LEU A 186 6.30 -0.69 -8.50
CA LEU A 186 5.72 0.39 -9.31
C LEU A 186 6.63 0.81 -10.46
N HIS A 187 7.93 0.99 -10.21
CA HIS A 187 8.90 1.32 -11.26
C HIS A 187 8.96 0.25 -12.35
N MET A 188 8.90 -1.03 -11.98
CA MET A 188 8.86 -2.12 -12.95
C MET A 188 7.59 -2.06 -13.80
N MET A 189 6.43 -1.83 -13.18
CA MET A 189 5.15 -1.71 -13.89
C MET A 189 5.10 -0.52 -14.83
N GLN A 190 5.68 0.62 -14.44
CA GLN A 190 5.82 1.81 -15.30
C GLN A 190 6.68 1.51 -16.53
N LYS A 191 7.78 0.76 -16.35
CA LYS A 191 8.68 0.39 -17.46
C LYS A 191 8.11 -0.70 -18.37
N ALA A 192 7.26 -1.59 -17.86
CA ALA A 192 6.73 -2.72 -18.61
C ALA A 192 5.78 -2.33 -19.75
N LYS A 193 5.22 -1.10 -19.76
CA LYS A 193 4.23 -0.55 -20.71
C LYS A 193 2.89 -1.30 -20.80
N LEU A 194 2.90 -2.62 -20.59
CA LEU A 194 1.74 -3.50 -20.50
C LEU A 194 1.77 -4.21 -19.16
N ILE A 195 0.77 -3.90 -18.32
CA ILE A 195 0.63 -4.50 -16.99
C ILE A 195 -0.39 -5.62 -17.08
N GLU A 196 0.00 -6.81 -16.64
CA GLU A 196 -0.92 -7.95 -16.56
C GLU A 196 -2.04 -7.69 -15.53
N PRO A 197 -3.31 -8.00 -15.84
CA PRO A 197 -4.45 -7.67 -14.99
C PRO A 197 -4.32 -8.19 -13.55
N PHE A 198 -3.87 -9.44 -13.36
CA PHE A 198 -3.73 -10.03 -12.03
C PHE A 198 -2.69 -9.32 -11.15
N THR A 199 -1.57 -8.88 -11.73
CA THR A 199 -0.61 -8.04 -10.98
C THR A 199 -1.21 -6.69 -10.67
N ALA A 200 -1.96 -6.10 -11.59
CA ALA A 200 -2.63 -4.84 -11.35
C ALA A 200 -3.66 -4.93 -10.21
N HIS A 201 -4.45 -6.01 -10.17
CA HIS A 201 -5.40 -6.30 -9.10
C HIS A 201 -4.72 -6.46 -7.75
N TYR A 202 -3.61 -7.20 -7.70
CA TYR A 202 -2.80 -7.36 -6.48
C TYR A 202 -2.28 -6.02 -5.95
N VAL A 203 -1.62 -5.22 -6.80
CA VAL A 203 -1.07 -3.92 -6.39
C VAL A 203 -2.19 -2.93 -6.05
N PHE A 204 -3.35 -3.03 -6.71
CA PHE A 204 -4.50 -2.20 -6.37
C PHE A 204 -5.09 -2.57 -5.01
N ALA A 205 -5.22 -3.86 -4.71
CA ALA A 205 -5.66 -4.33 -3.38
C ALA A 205 -4.69 -3.86 -2.29
N LEU A 206 -3.37 -3.96 -2.52
CA LEU A 206 -2.36 -3.38 -1.63
C LEU A 206 -2.60 -1.88 -1.44
N GLY A 207 -2.81 -1.12 -2.52
CA GLY A 207 -3.13 0.32 -2.44
C GLY A 207 -4.37 0.63 -1.60
N VAL A 208 -5.47 -0.11 -1.79
CA VAL A 208 -6.70 0.07 -1.01
C VAL A 208 -6.47 -0.22 0.48
N ALA A 209 -5.70 -1.26 0.82
CA ALA A 209 -5.34 -1.53 2.21
C ALA A 209 -4.61 -0.34 2.84
N ARG A 210 -3.63 0.24 2.13
CA ARG A 210 -2.88 1.42 2.62
C ARG A 210 -3.72 2.68 2.76
N PHE A 211 -4.70 2.89 1.87
CA PHE A 211 -5.66 3.97 2.05
C PHE A 211 -6.52 3.81 3.31
N LEU A 212 -6.90 2.58 3.67
CA LEU A 212 -7.67 2.30 4.89
C LEU A 212 -6.81 2.46 6.15
N GLU A 213 -5.56 2.00 6.13
CA GLU A 213 -4.58 2.21 7.22
C GLU A 213 -4.34 3.71 7.44
N CYS A 214 -4.10 4.48 6.37
CA CYS A 214 -3.95 5.93 6.45
C CYS A 214 -5.23 6.61 6.99
N ALA A 215 -6.41 6.19 6.54
CA ALA A 215 -7.68 6.71 7.04
C ALA A 215 -7.87 6.44 8.53
N HIS A 216 -7.54 5.23 9.01
CA HIS A 216 -7.58 4.86 10.42
C HIS A 216 -6.73 5.83 11.26
N TRP A 217 -5.50 6.07 10.83
CA TRP A 217 -4.57 6.96 11.52
C TRP A 217 -5.02 8.42 11.52
N ILE A 218 -5.58 8.92 10.41
CA ILE A 218 -6.15 10.29 10.33
C ILE A 218 -7.32 10.44 11.31
N ILE A 219 -8.24 9.46 11.35
CA ILE A 219 -9.39 9.47 12.27
C ILE A 219 -8.89 9.45 13.72
N GLN A 220 -7.89 8.63 14.03
CA GLN A 220 -7.30 8.56 15.37
C GLN A 220 -6.70 9.91 15.81
N ILE A 221 -6.00 10.63 14.93
CA ILE A 221 -5.46 11.97 15.25
C ILE A 221 -6.61 12.92 15.59
N TYR A 222 -7.63 12.96 14.73
CA TYR A 222 -8.78 13.84 14.90
C TYR A 222 -9.50 13.57 16.23
N GLU A 223 -9.75 12.31 16.56
CA GLU A 223 -10.46 11.92 17.79
C GLU A 223 -9.62 12.12 19.05
N SER A 224 -8.29 12.02 18.95
CA SER A 224 -7.37 12.36 20.05
C SER A 224 -7.25 13.86 20.32
N GLY A 225 -7.97 14.71 19.58
CA GLY A 225 -7.84 16.17 19.66
C GLY A 225 -6.45 16.67 19.27
N GLY A 226 -5.71 15.89 18.47
CA GLY A 226 -4.32 16.19 18.11
C GLY A 226 -3.29 15.87 19.19
N SER A 227 -3.65 15.21 20.30
CA SER A 227 -2.73 14.85 21.39
C SER A 227 -1.44 14.17 20.88
N TYR A 228 -1.57 13.26 19.91
CA TYR A 228 -0.43 12.59 19.27
C TYR A 228 0.51 13.51 18.50
N LEU A 229 0.01 14.65 17.98
CA LEU A 229 0.83 15.68 17.33
C LEU A 229 1.51 16.59 18.34
N TYR A 230 0.89 16.84 19.50
CA TYR A 230 1.51 17.63 20.58
C TYR A 230 2.72 16.93 21.21
N LEU A 231 2.83 15.61 21.08
CA LEU A 231 4.03 14.84 21.46
C LEU A 231 5.29 15.26 20.66
N VAL A 232 5.14 15.92 19.50
CA VAL A 232 6.26 16.57 18.80
C VAL A 232 6.89 17.65 19.68
N GLY A 233 6.06 18.44 20.37
CA GLY A 233 6.51 19.55 21.23
C GLY A 233 7.28 19.09 22.47
N SER A 234 7.12 17.83 22.87
CA SER A 234 7.90 17.20 23.95
C SER A 234 9.14 16.44 23.47
N GLY A 235 9.48 16.53 22.17
CA GLY A 235 10.63 15.85 21.58
C GLY A 235 10.39 14.39 21.18
N TYR A 236 9.16 13.89 21.31
CA TYR A 236 8.79 12.52 20.96
C TYR A 236 8.36 12.42 19.50
N LEU A 237 9.33 12.34 18.59
CA LEU A 237 9.11 12.34 17.13
C LEU A 237 8.58 11.02 16.55
N TRP A 238 8.60 9.93 17.33
CA TRP A 238 8.29 8.59 16.83
C TRP A 238 6.86 8.44 16.30
N VAL A 239 5.86 8.86 17.09
CA VAL A 239 4.44 8.76 16.71
C VAL A 239 4.13 9.59 15.45
N PRO A 240 4.53 10.88 15.36
CA PRO A 240 4.52 11.66 14.13
C PRO A 240 5.15 10.96 12.93
N ALA A 241 6.29 10.29 13.13
CA ALA A 241 6.99 9.61 12.05
C ALA A 241 6.25 8.38 11.51
N ILE A 242 5.50 7.64 12.36
CA ILE A 242 4.60 6.57 11.89
C ILE A 242 3.56 7.16 10.93
N TYR A 243 2.91 8.27 11.30
CA TYR A 243 1.91 8.92 10.44
C TYR A 243 2.49 9.34 9.09
N VAL A 244 3.69 9.92 9.10
CA VAL A 244 4.37 10.32 7.88
C VAL A 244 4.70 9.09 7.02
N ALA A 245 5.13 7.97 7.62
CA ALA A 245 5.39 6.73 6.90
C ALA A 245 4.13 6.20 6.19
N GLU A 246 2.98 6.19 6.88
CA GLU A 246 1.68 5.79 6.34
C GLU A 246 1.23 6.68 5.18
N MET A 247 1.44 7.99 5.32
CA MET A 247 1.17 8.95 4.25
C MET A 247 2.07 8.69 3.04
N VAL A 248 3.39 8.53 3.26
CA VAL A 248 4.37 8.26 2.18
C VAL A 248 3.94 7.04 1.36
N GLN A 249 3.61 5.93 2.03
CA GLN A 249 3.18 4.71 1.35
C GLN A 249 1.90 4.93 0.54
N THR A 250 0.94 5.64 1.12
CA THR A 250 -0.34 5.97 0.48
C THR A 250 -0.15 6.85 -0.76
N PHE A 251 0.69 7.89 -0.68
CA PHE A 251 0.99 8.78 -1.80
C PHE A 251 1.72 8.08 -2.93
N ILE A 252 2.68 7.20 -2.61
CA ILE A 252 3.40 6.39 -3.60
C ILE A 252 2.42 5.53 -4.40
N LEU A 253 1.41 4.94 -3.75
CA LEU A 253 0.41 4.08 -4.39
C LEU A 253 -0.73 4.86 -5.09
N ALA A 254 -0.93 6.13 -4.74
CA ALA A 254 -2.07 6.91 -5.21
C ALA A 254 -2.13 7.07 -6.74
N ASP A 255 -0.99 7.34 -7.38
CA ASP A 255 -0.92 7.51 -8.83
C ASP A 255 -1.32 6.21 -9.55
N PHE A 256 -0.77 5.08 -9.10
CA PHE A 256 -1.12 3.77 -9.64
C PHE A 256 -2.62 3.46 -9.46
N CYS A 257 -3.16 3.66 -8.26
CA CYS A 257 -4.58 3.40 -7.97
C CYS A 257 -5.50 4.28 -8.83
N TYR A 258 -5.15 5.55 -9.04
CA TYR A 258 -5.87 6.45 -9.92
C TYR A 258 -5.94 5.93 -11.36
N TYR A 259 -4.79 5.57 -11.94
CA TYR A 259 -4.74 5.05 -13.32
C TYR A 259 -5.39 3.68 -13.45
N TYR A 260 -5.29 2.83 -12.43
CA TYR A 260 -5.99 1.56 -12.38
C TYR A 260 -7.51 1.75 -12.46
N VAL A 261 -8.10 2.58 -11.60
CA VAL A 261 -9.55 2.87 -11.60
C VAL A 261 -9.96 3.47 -12.95
N LYS A 262 -9.17 4.40 -13.48
CA LYS A 262 -9.42 5.01 -14.80
C LYS A 262 -9.44 3.96 -15.92
N SER A 263 -8.53 2.98 -15.89
CA SER A 263 -8.46 1.89 -16.87
C SER A 263 -9.71 1.00 -16.81
N VAL A 264 -10.10 0.59 -15.59
CA VAL A 264 -11.27 -0.25 -15.35
C VAL A 264 -12.56 0.43 -15.80
N VAL A 265 -12.75 1.70 -15.43
CA VAL A 265 -13.94 2.49 -15.82
C VAL A 265 -13.99 2.71 -17.34
N SER A 266 -12.84 2.80 -17.99
CA SER A 266 -12.75 2.96 -19.46
C SER A 266 -12.90 1.63 -20.22
N GLY A 267 -13.09 0.50 -19.52
CA GLY A 267 -13.17 -0.84 -20.13
C GLY A 267 -11.85 -1.34 -20.72
N LYS A 268 -10.71 -0.71 -20.40
CA LYS A 268 -9.39 -1.15 -20.84
C LYS A 268 -8.85 -2.21 -19.88
N LEU A 269 -8.74 -3.44 -20.37
CA LEU A 269 -8.19 -4.58 -19.60
C LEU A 269 -6.71 -4.39 -19.24
N LEU A 270 -5.98 -3.58 -20.03
CA LEU A 270 -4.57 -3.29 -19.85
C LEU A 270 -4.40 -1.90 -19.22
N VAL A 271 -3.79 -1.87 -18.03
CA VAL A 271 -3.38 -0.61 -17.39
C VAL A 271 -2.14 -0.13 -18.12
N THR A 272 -2.29 0.93 -18.91
CA THR A 272 -1.16 1.67 -19.48
C THR A 272 -0.86 2.85 -18.56
N LEU A 273 0.22 2.75 -17.78
CA LEU A 273 0.74 3.90 -17.05
C LEU A 273 1.42 4.81 -18.07
N GLN A 274 1.00 6.07 -18.16
CA GLN A 274 1.77 7.05 -18.91
C GLN A 274 3.01 7.36 -18.08
N SER A 275 4.20 7.26 -18.69
CA SER A 275 5.43 7.76 -18.06
C SER A 275 5.20 9.24 -17.71
N PRO A 276 5.56 9.72 -16.51
CA PRO A 276 5.75 11.14 -16.32
C PRO A 276 6.80 11.59 -17.36
N VAL A 277 6.46 12.65 -18.10
CA VAL A 277 7.35 13.34 -19.05
C VAL A 277 8.33 14.17 -18.24
#